data_AF-A0A225VD12-F1
#
_entry.id   AF-A0A225VD12-F1
#
_cell.length_a   1.000
_cell.length_b   1.000
_cell.length_c   1.000
_cell.angle_alpha   90.00
_cell.angle_beta   90.00
_cell.angle_gamma   90.00
#
_symmetry.space_group_name_H-M   'P 1'
#
loop_
_entity.id
_entity.type
_entity.pdbx_description
1 polymer ?
#
loop_
_entity_poly.entity_id
_entity_poly.type
_entity_poly.pdbx_seq_one_letter_code
_entity_poly.pdbx_strand_id
1 'polypeptide(L)'
;FIERWHKSSNPGSKMDVDPVTWADAPQQPDYSSCGVLVLAQAHSVVARNADLHCYNVNKTDVDVMRLGMLWLMLLRSRERRMPSADTSTAAEIDQKLQDQLK
;
A
#
# COMPACT_ATOMS: atom_id res chain seq x y z
N PHE A 1 -3.41 15.44 -9.29
CA PHE A 1 -3.21 13.96 -9.32
C PHE A 1 -4.56 13.24 -9.37
N ILE A 2 -5.44 13.45 -8.37
CA ILE A 2 -6.74 12.78 -8.25
C ILE A 2 -7.60 12.93 -9.53
N GLU A 3 -7.70 14.12 -10.11
CA GLU A 3 -8.44 14.32 -11.37
C GLU A 3 -7.91 13.47 -12.54
N ARG A 4 -6.58 13.37 -12.67
CA ARG A 4 -5.97 12.56 -13.73
C ARG A 4 -6.24 11.07 -13.48
N TRP A 5 -6.10 10.63 -12.24
CA TRP A 5 -6.41 9.25 -11.86
C TRP A 5 -7.88 8.92 -12.12
N HIS A 6 -8.81 9.77 -11.70
CA HIS A 6 -10.25 9.61 -11.91
C HIS A 6 -10.62 9.54 -13.40
N LYS A 7 -10.07 10.44 -14.23
CA LYS A 7 -10.27 10.41 -15.68
C LYS A 7 -9.79 9.11 -16.31
N SER A 8 -8.69 8.56 -15.82
CA SER A 8 -8.14 7.28 -16.31
C SER A 8 -8.92 6.06 -15.81
N SER A 9 -9.43 6.08 -14.58
CA SER A 9 -10.12 4.93 -13.97
C SER A 9 -11.60 4.87 -14.28
N ASN A 10 -12.27 6.00 -14.50
CA ASN A 10 -13.71 6.06 -14.77
C ASN A 10 -14.08 7.16 -15.79
N PRO A 11 -13.73 6.97 -17.08
CA PRO A 11 -13.95 7.97 -18.12
C PRO A 11 -15.44 8.29 -18.32
N GLY A 12 -15.77 9.57 -18.44
CA GLY A 12 -17.14 10.06 -18.67
C GLY A 12 -17.95 10.37 -17.40
N SER A 13 -17.49 9.95 -16.23
CA SER A 13 -18.07 10.36 -14.95
C SER A 13 -17.53 11.72 -14.50
N LYS A 14 -18.38 12.54 -13.87
CA LYS A 14 -17.95 13.77 -13.22
C LYS A 14 -17.34 13.41 -11.86
N MET A 15 -16.13 13.88 -11.61
CA MET A 15 -15.49 13.73 -10.31
C MET A 15 -16.24 14.60 -9.30
N ASP A 16 -16.85 13.97 -8.32
CA ASP A 16 -17.42 14.63 -7.15
C ASP A 16 -16.51 14.36 -5.97
N VAL A 17 -15.91 15.42 -5.43
CA VAL A 17 -15.04 15.33 -4.26
C VAL A 17 -15.64 16.24 -3.21
N ASP A 18 -16.09 15.62 -2.13
CA ASP A 18 -16.53 16.35 -0.96
C ASP A 18 -15.41 17.29 -0.49
N PRO A 19 -15.75 18.45 0.08
CA PRO A 19 -14.78 19.36 0.67
C PRO A 19 -13.84 18.59 1.62
N VAL A 20 -12.55 18.89 1.55
CA VAL A 20 -11.57 18.30 2.46
C VAL A 20 -11.94 18.71 3.88
N THR A 21 -12.36 17.73 4.67
CA THR A 21 -12.61 17.88 6.10
C THR A 21 -11.48 17.23 6.87
N TRP A 22 -11.06 17.90 7.94
CA TRP A 22 -10.17 17.27 8.91
C TRP A 22 -10.95 16.18 9.64
N ALA A 23 -10.38 14.98 9.68
CA ALA A 23 -10.94 13.90 10.47
C ALA A 23 -10.54 14.10 11.93
N ASP A 24 -11.53 14.24 12.82
CA ASP A 24 -11.28 14.36 14.26
C ASP A 24 -10.86 13.03 14.91
N ALA A 25 -11.16 11.91 14.24
CA ALA A 25 -10.84 10.55 14.65
C ALA A 25 -10.60 9.64 13.42
N PRO A 26 -9.81 8.55 13.57
CA PRO A 26 -9.06 8.18 14.77
C PRO A 26 -7.82 9.07 15.02
N GLN A 27 -7.53 9.35 16.30
CA GLN A 27 -6.30 10.03 16.70
C GLN A 27 -5.20 9.02 16.97
N GLN A 28 -3.98 9.31 16.52
CA GLN A 28 -2.80 8.51 16.84
C GLN A 28 -2.42 8.70 18.32
N PRO A 29 -1.91 7.65 18.99
CA PRO A 29 -1.49 7.75 20.39
C PRO A 29 -0.13 8.45 20.57
N ASP A 30 0.58 8.72 19.47
CA ASP A 30 1.94 9.25 19.46
C ASP A 30 2.14 10.21 18.28
N TYR A 31 3.34 10.78 18.12
CA TYR A 31 3.67 11.71 17.02
C TYR A 31 4.38 11.03 15.83
N SER A 32 4.34 9.70 15.76
CA SER A 32 5.12 8.87 14.82
C SER A 32 4.31 7.84 14.03
N SER A 33 3.03 7.65 14.38
CA SER A 33 2.17 6.59 13.86
C SER A 33 1.18 7.07 12.79
N CYS A 34 1.26 8.33 12.37
CA CYS A 34 0.37 8.93 11.36
C CYS A 34 0.32 8.13 10.05
N GLY A 35 1.47 7.63 9.57
CA GLY A 35 1.52 6.81 8.35
C GLY A 35 0.75 5.49 8.49
N VAL A 36 0.77 4.88 9.68
CA VAL A 36 0.01 3.67 9.99
C VAL A 36 -1.49 3.98 9.96
N LEU A 37 -1.91 5.09 10.58
CA LEU A 37 -3.32 5.49 10.58
C LEU A 37 -3.84 5.77 9.16
N VAL A 38 -3.07 6.49 8.34
CA VAL A 38 -3.46 6.79 6.94
C VAL A 38 -3.65 5.50 6.13
N LEU A 39 -2.73 4.56 6.25
CA LEU A 39 -2.80 3.28 5.53
C LEU A 39 -3.94 2.40 6.04
N ALA A 40 -4.13 2.32 7.36
CA ALA A 40 -5.23 1.57 7.97
C ALA A 40 -6.60 2.15 7.54
N GLN A 41 -6.73 3.48 7.53
CA GLN A 41 -7.93 4.17 7.09
C GLN A 41 -8.23 3.90 5.60
N ALA A 42 -7.23 4.07 4.73
CA ALA A 42 -7.39 3.79 3.30
C ALA A 42 -7.78 2.33 3.05
N HIS A 43 -7.15 1.38 3.77
CA HIS A 43 -7.50 -0.03 3.70
C HIS A 43 -8.95 -0.28 4.15
N SER A 44 -9.38 0.34 5.24
CA SER A 44 -10.75 0.22 5.77
C SER A 44 -11.80 0.67 4.76
N VAL A 45 -11.59 1.83 4.12
CA VAL A 45 -12.47 2.36 3.07
C VAL A 45 -12.55 1.40 1.88
N VAL A 46 -11.41 0.88 1.41
CA VAL A 46 -11.36 -0.05 0.28
C VAL A 46 -12.01 -1.39 0.62
N ALA A 47 -11.80 -1.90 1.84
CA ALA A 47 -12.36 -3.15 2.33
C ALA A 47 -13.86 -3.04 2.68
N ARG A 48 -14.46 -1.84 2.59
CA ARG A 48 -15.83 -1.54 3.04
C ARG A 48 -16.06 -1.83 4.53
N ASN A 49 -15.01 -1.75 5.33
CA ASN A 49 -15.09 -1.82 6.78
C ASN A 49 -15.21 -0.39 7.32
N ALA A 50 -16.37 -0.03 7.87
CA ALA A 50 -16.66 1.36 8.27
C ALA A 50 -16.21 1.70 9.71
N ASP A 51 -15.71 0.74 10.47
CA ASP A 51 -15.61 0.88 11.94
C ASP A 51 -14.37 1.65 12.42
N LEU A 52 -13.41 1.98 11.56
CA LEU A 52 -12.20 2.70 11.97
C LEU A 52 -12.45 4.16 12.38
N HIS A 53 -13.61 4.71 12.03
CA HIS A 53 -13.91 6.14 12.15
C HIS A 53 -14.20 6.63 13.57
N CYS A 54 -14.36 5.75 14.57
CA CYS A 54 -15.10 6.10 15.78
C CYS A 54 -14.34 6.01 17.11
N TYR A 55 -13.05 5.62 17.14
CA TYR A 55 -12.33 5.52 18.42
C TYR A 55 -10.87 6.00 18.36
N ASN A 56 -10.39 6.47 19.50
CA ASN A 56 -8.97 6.82 19.67
C ASN A 56 -8.12 5.56 19.63
N VAL A 57 -7.13 5.55 18.75
CA VAL A 57 -6.24 4.41 18.55
C VAL A 57 -5.23 4.42 19.69
N ASN A 58 -5.16 3.34 20.45
CA ASN A 58 -4.15 3.17 21.49
C ASN A 58 -2.87 2.54 20.89
N LYS A 59 -1.80 2.46 21.69
CA LYS A 59 -0.52 1.92 21.22
C LYS A 59 -0.61 0.47 20.75
N THR A 60 -1.39 -0.36 21.43
CA THR A 60 -1.64 -1.76 21.05
C THR A 60 -2.34 -1.86 19.70
N ASP A 61 -3.31 -0.99 19.44
CA ASP A 61 -4.01 -0.94 18.17
C ASP A 61 -3.02 -0.61 17.04
N VAL A 62 -2.12 0.36 17.25
CA VAL A 62 -1.04 0.68 16.31
C VAL A 62 -0.15 -0.53 16.05
N ASP A 63 0.24 -1.26 17.09
CA ASP A 63 1.11 -2.43 16.95
C ASP A 63 0.43 -3.54 16.12
N VAL A 64 -0.86 -3.77 16.32
CA VAL A 64 -1.67 -4.69 15.51
C VAL A 64 -1.76 -4.22 14.05
N MET A 65 -2.01 -2.93 13.82
CA MET A 65 -2.05 -2.36 12.46
C MET A 65 -0.71 -2.51 11.74
N ARG A 66 0.41 -2.23 12.43
CA ARG A 66 1.77 -2.41 11.89
C ARG A 66 2.04 -3.86 11.54
N LEU A 67 1.68 -4.78 12.42
CA LEU A 67 1.82 -6.21 12.16
C LEU A 67 1.00 -6.65 10.94
N GLY A 68 -0.24 -6.17 10.80
CA GLY A 68 -1.07 -6.42 9.63
C GLY A 68 -0.44 -5.90 8.33
N MET A 69 0.16 -4.71 8.35
CA MET A 69 0.88 -4.16 7.20
C MET A 69 2.12 -4.98 6.84
N LEU A 70 2.93 -5.34 7.84
CA LEU A 70 4.10 -6.22 7.65
C LEU A 70 3.68 -7.55 7.03
N TRP A 71 2.60 -8.15 7.52
CA TRP A 71 2.05 -9.39 7.00
C TRP A 71 1.65 -9.26 5.52
N LEU A 72 0.91 -8.20 5.15
CA LEU A 72 0.54 -7.93 3.76
C LEU A 72 1.76 -7.73 2.85
N MET A 73 2.77 -6.99 3.32
CA MET A 73 4.01 -6.78 2.57
C MET A 73 4.79 -8.09 2.36
N LEU A 74 4.89 -8.93 3.40
CA LEU A 74 5.58 -10.22 3.32
C LEU A 74 4.86 -11.21 2.41
N LEU A 75 3.53 -11.28 2.47
CA LEU A 75 2.71 -12.08 1.56
C LEU A 75 2.94 -11.67 0.11
N ARG A 76 2.85 -10.37 -0.21
CA ARG A 76 3.09 -9.86 -1.57
C ARG A 76 4.53 -10.04 -2.02
N SER A 77 5.49 -10.00 -1.10
CA SER A 77 6.90 -10.25 -1.39
C SER A 77 7.18 -11.73 -1.68
N ARG A 78 6.39 -12.64 -1.13
CA ARG A 78 6.43 -14.07 -1.46
C ARG A 78 5.77 -14.36 -2.80
N GLU A 79 4.64 -13.70 -3.07
CA GLU A 79 3.94 -13.82 -4.36
C GLU A 79 4.76 -13.25 -5.53
N ARG A 80 5.45 -12.11 -5.34
CA ARG A 80 6.41 -11.58 -6.33
C ARG A 80 7.67 -12.44 -6.49
N ARG A 81 7.98 -13.31 -5.53
CA ARG A 81 9.22 -14.10 -5.56
C ARG A 81 9.16 -15.35 -6.45
N MET A 82 8.07 -15.61 -7.17
CA MET A 82 8.06 -16.54 -8.31
C MET A 82 7.20 -16.00 -9.44
N PRO A 83 7.78 -15.83 -10.63
CA PRO A 83 8.02 -16.96 -11.50
C PRO A 83 9.49 -17.37 -11.48
N SER A 84 9.73 -18.67 -11.51
CA SER A 84 11.03 -19.31 -11.77
C SER A 84 11.57 -19.01 -13.18
N ALA A 85 11.28 -17.83 -13.74
CA ALA A 85 11.49 -17.49 -15.14
C ALA A 85 12.76 -16.70 -15.43
N ASP A 86 13.59 -16.36 -14.42
CA ASP A 86 14.75 -15.50 -14.66
C ASP A 86 16.10 -16.07 -14.21
N THR A 87 16.18 -17.32 -13.75
CA THR A 87 17.50 -17.94 -13.51
C THR A 87 18.19 -18.32 -14.81
N SER A 88 17.46 -18.80 -15.81
CA SER A 88 18.00 -19.08 -17.15
C SER A 88 18.35 -17.80 -17.89
N THR A 89 17.49 -16.78 -17.82
CA THR A 89 17.70 -15.48 -18.47
C THR A 89 18.89 -14.75 -17.85
N ALA A 90 19.03 -14.79 -16.52
CA ALA A 90 20.19 -14.23 -15.84
C ALA A 90 21.50 -14.97 -16.19
N ALA A 91 21.46 -16.30 -16.32
CA ALA A 91 22.62 -17.08 -16.73
C ALA A 91 23.05 -16.81 -18.19
N GLU A 92 22.10 -16.62 -19.11
CA GLU A 92 22.41 -16.23 -20.50
C GLU A 92 23.01 -14.83 -20.60
N ILE A 93 22.54 -13.88 -19.77
CA ILE A 93 23.09 -12.52 -19.72
C ILE A 93 24.52 -12.54 -19.16
N ASP A 94 24.77 -13.31 -18.10
CA ASP A 94 26.10 -13.45 -17.49
C ASP A 94 27.10 -14.08 -18.48
N GLN A 95 26.69 -15.13 -19.20
CA GLN A 95 27.52 -15.76 -20.22
C GLN A 95 27.88 -14.78 -21.36
N LYS A 96 26.91 -14.00 -21.85
CA LYS A 96 27.17 -12.98 -22.89
C LYS A 96 28.14 -11.89 -22.43
N LEU A 97 28.07 -11.50 -21.16
CA LEU A 97 28.99 -10.51 -20.59
C LEU A 97 30.41 -11.07 -20.50
N GLN A 98 30.57 -12.33 -20.09
CA GLN A 98 31.88 -13.00 -20.05
C GLN A 98 32.52 -13.11 -21.45
N ASP A 99 31.72 -13.41 -22.48
CA ASP A 99 32.21 -13.54 -23.85
C ASP A 99 32.63 -12.20 -24.48
N GLN A 100 32.04 -11.08 -24.04
CA GLN A 100 32.42 -9.73 -24.49
C GLN A 100 33.66 -9.16 -23.77
N LEU A 101 34.06 -9.76 -22.66
CA LEU A 101 35.23 -9.35 -21.87
C LEU A 101 36.51 -10.12 -22.24
N LYS A 102 36.44 -11.04 -23.21
CA LYS A 102 37.59 -11.70 -23.86
C LYS A 102 37.96 -10.99 -25.15
#